data_AF-A0AAV6Z3G0-F1
#
_entry.id   AF-A0AAV6Z3G0-F1
#
_cell.length_a   1.000
_cell.length_b   1.000
_cell.length_c   1.000
_cell.angle_alpha   90.00
_cell.angle_beta   90.00
_cell.angle_gamma   90.00
#
_symmetry.space_group_name_H-M   'P 1'
#
loop_
_entity.id
_entity.type
_entity.pdbx_description
1 polymer ?
#
loop_
_entity_poly.entity_id
_entity_poly.type
_entity_poly.pdbx_seq_one_letter_code
_entity_poly.pdbx_strand_id
1 'polypeptide(L)'
;MCILQIKKEIEEFKALGVRLEQEHRSILKNIEGKQEEAVKQADGYQQQLKGVMKILDQLKLGIDSLFKKINCDRSVLDEMLGASSSIREANIMQYLGLIEQKTNELLAAQSFLDSKNYDKPNDPQETARVLLGQLVDLQPAVFEIQPPGT
;
A
#
# COMPACT_ATOMS: atom_id res chain seq x y z
N MET A 1 40.77 -59.74 32.25
CA MET A 1 40.96 -58.74 31.18
C MET A 1 39.63 -58.35 30.52
N CYS A 2 38.79 -59.29 30.07
CA CYS A 2 37.59 -58.99 29.28
C CYS A 2 36.49 -58.17 29.98
N ILE A 3 36.26 -58.35 31.30
CA ILE A 3 35.21 -57.60 32.04
C ILE A 3 35.52 -56.10 32.12
N LEU A 4 36.79 -55.72 32.21
CA LEU A 4 37.21 -54.32 32.24
C LEU A 4 37.01 -53.64 30.88
N GLN A 5 37.25 -54.37 29.79
CA GLN A 5 37.05 -53.88 28.43
C GLN A 5 35.57 -53.55 28.17
N ILE A 6 34.68 -54.48 28.52
CA ILE A 6 33.23 -54.32 28.36
C ILE A 6 32.70 -53.16 29.21
N LYS A 7 33.18 -53.01 30.46
CA LYS A 7 32.79 -51.88 31.31
C LYS A 7 33.21 -50.53 30.72
N LYS A 8 34.39 -50.47 30.09
CA LYS A 8 34.88 -49.26 29.43
C LYS A 8 34.02 -48.91 28.21
N GLU A 9 33.69 -49.89 27.37
CA GLU A 9 32.82 -49.69 26.20
C GLU A 9 31.41 -49.23 26.59
N ILE A 10 30.84 -49.76 27.68
CA ILE A 10 29.54 -49.31 28.20
C ILE A 10 29.58 -47.83 28.62
N GLU A 11 30.64 -47.39 29.30
CA GLU A 11 30.78 -45.98 29.70
C GLU A 11 31.01 -45.06 28.50
N GLU A 12 31.80 -45.49 27.51
CA GLU A 12 31.96 -44.76 26.25
C GLU A 12 30.63 -44.63 25.50
N PHE A 13 29.84 -45.71 25.43
CA PHE A 13 28.52 -45.70 24.78
C PHE A 13 27.52 -44.79 25.51
N LYS A 14 27.52 -44.80 26.86
CA LYS A 14 26.70 -43.86 27.65
C LYS A 14 27.13 -42.42 27.42
N ALA A 15 28.43 -42.13 27.43
CA ALA A 15 28.95 -40.80 27.18
C ALA A 15 28.59 -40.30 25.77
N LEU A 16 28.62 -41.20 24.77
CA LEU A 16 28.16 -40.92 23.42
C LEU A 16 26.66 -40.60 23.38
N GLY A 17 25.83 -41.38 24.08
CA GLY A 17 24.40 -41.15 24.19
C GLY A 17 24.05 -39.79 24.80
N VAL A 18 24.74 -39.40 25.88
CA VAL A 18 24.57 -38.08 26.52
C VAL A 18 24.97 -36.95 25.57
N ARG A 19 26.08 -37.10 24.83
CA ARG A 19 26.53 -36.12 23.85
C ARG A 19 25.52 -35.94 22.72
N LEU A 20 25.02 -37.03 22.15
CA LEU A 20 24.04 -37.01 21.06
C LEU A 20 22.75 -36.34 21.51
N GLU A 21 22.25 -36.67 22.70
CA GLU A 21 21.05 -36.06 23.28
C GLU A 21 21.23 -34.54 23.47
N GLN A 22 22.42 -34.11 23.90
CA GLN A 22 22.73 -32.70 24.07
C GLN A 22 22.82 -31.95 22.74
N GLU A 23 23.38 -32.59 21.70
CA GLU A 23 23.41 -32.04 20.33
C GLU A 23 21.99 -31.93 19.75
N HIS A 24 21.19 -33.00 19.84
CA HIS A 24 19.79 -33.00 19.42
C HIS A 24 18.99 -31.88 20.11
N ARG A 25 19.15 -31.71 21.42
CA ARG A 25 18.50 -30.63 22.17
C ARG A 25 18.93 -29.24 21.69
N SER A 26 20.21 -29.06 21.38
CA SER A 26 20.73 -27.80 20.84
C SER A 26 20.12 -27.48 19.47
N ILE A 27 20.04 -28.49 18.60
CA ILE A 27 19.43 -28.37 17.26
C ILE A 27 17.95 -28.02 17.39
N LEU A 28 17.19 -28.74 18.23
CA LEU A 28 15.77 -28.47 18.47
C LEU A 28 15.55 -27.03 18.93
N LYS A 29 16.32 -26.57 19.93
CA LYS A 29 16.23 -25.19 20.42
C LYS A 29 16.55 -24.15 19.34
N ASN A 30 17.51 -24.43 18.46
CA ASN A 30 17.83 -23.54 17.34
C ASN A 30 16.67 -23.46 16.34
N ILE A 31 16.06 -24.60 16.01
CA ILE A 31 14.91 -24.68 15.10
C ILE A 31 13.71 -23.93 15.70
N GLU A 32 13.40 -24.16 16.98
CA GLU A 32 12.33 -23.45 17.69
C GLU A 32 12.56 -21.93 17.68
N GLY A 33 13.78 -21.48 17.93
CA GLY A 33 14.13 -20.06 17.86
C GLY A 33 13.92 -19.45 16.47
N LYS A 34 14.37 -20.16 15.42
CA LYS A 34 14.15 -19.74 14.02
C LYS A 34 12.68 -19.72 13.65
N GLN A 35 11.90 -20.69 14.14
CA GLN A 35 10.46 -20.74 13.92
C GLN A 35 9.77 -19.55 14.59
N GLU A 36 10.11 -19.24 15.85
CA GLU A 36 9.54 -18.09 16.56
C GLU A 36 9.87 -16.78 15.86
N GLU A 37 11.10 -16.60 15.39
CA GLU A 37 11.50 -15.41 14.64
C GLU A 37 10.74 -15.30 13.31
N ALA A 38 10.62 -16.40 12.56
CA ALA A 38 9.88 -16.43 11.31
C ALA A 38 8.39 -16.08 11.50
N VAL A 39 7.77 -16.59 12.58
CA VAL A 39 6.38 -16.26 12.93
C VAL A 39 6.25 -14.77 13.25
N LYS A 40 7.14 -14.22 14.09
CA LYS A 40 7.11 -12.77 14.41
C LYS A 40 7.27 -11.90 13.17
N GLN A 41 8.15 -12.27 12.25
CA GLN A 41 8.32 -11.55 10.98
C GLN A 41 7.07 -11.65 10.11
N ALA A 42 6.48 -12.85 9.97
CA ALA A 42 5.25 -13.05 9.21
C ALA A 42 4.08 -12.23 9.78
N ASP A 43 3.92 -12.21 11.09
CA ASP A 43 2.90 -11.40 11.77
C ASP A 43 3.12 -9.90 11.52
N GLY A 44 4.37 -9.44 11.58
CA GLY A 44 4.74 -8.06 11.26
C GLY A 44 4.36 -7.68 9.83
N TYR A 45 4.70 -8.52 8.84
CA TYR A 45 4.33 -8.29 7.44
C TYR A 45 2.81 -8.33 7.23
N GLN A 46 2.09 -9.21 7.91
CA GLN A 46 0.64 -9.28 7.83
C GLN A 46 -0.03 -8.00 8.37
N GLN A 47 0.48 -7.44 9.47
CA GLN A 47 0.00 -6.16 10.00
C GLN A 47 0.28 -5.00 9.02
N GLN A 48 1.47 -4.96 8.43
CA GLN A 48 1.80 -3.95 7.42
C GLN A 48 0.89 -4.05 6.19
N LEU A 49 0.67 -5.27 5.67
CA LEU A 49 -0.22 -5.51 4.54
C LEU A 49 -1.64 -5.03 4.85
N LYS A 50 -2.17 -5.35 6.03
CA LYS A 50 -3.50 -4.89 6.47
C LYS A 50 -3.58 -3.36 6.51
N GLY A 51 -2.52 -2.70 6.97
CA GLY A 51 -2.43 -1.24 6.96
C GLY A 51 -2.49 -0.65 5.55
N VAL A 52 -1.69 -1.19 4.63
CA VAL A 52 -1.65 -0.75 3.23
C VAL A 52 -2.99 -1.01 2.53
N MET A 53 -3.62 -2.17 2.73
CA MET A 53 -4.93 -2.48 2.15
C MET A 53 -6.01 -1.49 2.61
N LYS A 54 -6.00 -1.08 3.88
CA LYS A 54 -6.95 -0.09 4.39
C LYS A 54 -6.79 1.27 3.70
N ILE A 55 -5.55 1.73 3.51
CA ILE A 55 -5.25 2.98 2.80
C ILE A 55 -5.76 2.89 1.36
N LEU A 56 -5.52 1.76 0.71
CA LEU A 56 -5.92 1.50 -0.66
C LEU A 56 -7.45 1.52 -0.83
N ASP A 57 -8.19 0.96 0.13
CA ASP A 57 -9.65 1.01 0.12
C ASP A 57 -10.19 2.42 0.35
N GLN A 58 -9.58 3.20 1.23
CA GLN A 58 -9.91 4.62 1.38
C GLN A 58 -9.65 5.41 0.10
N LEU A 59 -8.54 5.14 -0.59
CA LEU A 59 -8.22 5.76 -1.87
C LEU A 59 -9.27 5.42 -2.94
N LYS A 60 -9.69 4.15 -3.06
CA LYS A 60 -10.74 3.72 -3.99
C LYS A 60 -12.04 4.49 -3.75
N LEU A 61 -12.45 4.66 -2.49
CA LEU A 61 -13.64 5.44 -2.12
C LEU A 61 -13.49 6.92 -2.46
N GLY A 62 -12.32 7.51 -2.21
CA GLY A 62 -12.02 8.90 -2.54
C GLY A 62 -12.10 9.15 -4.05
N ILE A 63 -11.53 8.24 -4.85
CA ILE A 63 -11.58 8.31 -6.32
C ILE A 63 -13.02 8.20 -6.82
N ASP A 64 -13.80 7.23 -6.33
CA ASP A 64 -15.21 7.07 -6.72
C ASP A 64 -16.03 8.33 -6.41
N SER A 65 -15.83 8.91 -5.22
CA SER A 65 -16.47 10.16 -4.80
C SER A 65 -16.10 11.32 -5.71
N LEU A 66 -14.81 11.49 -6.02
CA LEU A 66 -14.33 12.56 -6.89
C LEU A 66 -14.84 12.41 -8.32
N PHE A 67 -14.79 11.19 -8.87
CA PHE A 67 -15.28 10.86 -10.21
C PHE A 67 -16.75 11.26 -10.38
N LYS A 68 -17.58 10.97 -9.37
CA LYS A 68 -18.99 11.38 -9.34
C LYS A 68 -19.15 12.88 -9.18
N LYS A 69 -18.37 13.52 -8.30
CA LYS A 69 -18.48 14.95 -7.98
C LYS A 69 -18.19 15.86 -9.16
N ILE A 70 -17.19 15.54 -9.97
CA ILE A 70 -16.84 16.30 -11.18
C ILE A 70 -17.58 15.81 -12.43
N ASN A 71 -18.53 14.88 -12.24
CA ASN A 71 -19.41 14.34 -13.26
C ASN A 71 -18.63 13.75 -14.46
N CYS A 72 -17.59 12.96 -14.16
CA CYS A 72 -16.83 12.21 -15.16
C CYS A 72 -17.74 11.20 -15.87
N ASP A 73 -17.54 11.02 -17.17
CA ASP A 73 -18.29 10.05 -17.96
C ASP A 73 -17.79 8.62 -17.69
N ARG A 74 -18.66 7.81 -17.09
CA ARG A 74 -18.36 6.39 -16.81
C ARG A 74 -18.42 5.52 -18.07
N SER A 75 -19.13 5.97 -19.10
CA SER A 75 -19.30 5.24 -20.36
C SER A 75 -17.95 4.98 -21.03
N VAL A 76 -17.02 5.93 -20.92
CA VAL A 76 -15.63 5.79 -21.42
C VAL A 76 -14.91 4.63 -20.73
N LEU A 77 -15.11 4.45 -19.42
CA LEU A 77 -14.53 3.33 -18.70
C LEU A 77 -15.24 2.02 -19.01
N ASP A 78 -16.55 2.03 -19.18
CA ASP A 78 -17.31 0.84 -19.53
C ASP A 78 -16.96 0.34 -20.95
N GLU A 79 -16.60 1.24 -21.86
CA GLU A 79 -16.07 0.91 -23.19
C GLU A 79 -14.64 0.35 -23.12
N MET A 80 -13.78 0.93 -22.28
CA MET A 80 -12.37 0.51 -22.14
C MET A 80 -12.16 -0.74 -21.27
N LEU A 81 -12.98 -0.92 -20.22
CA LEU A 81 -12.80 -1.93 -19.18
C LEU A 81 -13.98 -2.93 -19.10
N GLY A 82 -15.07 -2.69 -19.85
CA GLY A 82 -16.29 -3.49 -19.83
C GLY A 82 -17.34 -3.01 -18.83
N ALA A 83 -18.60 -3.42 -19.05
CA ALA A 83 -19.83 -2.93 -18.39
C ALA A 83 -19.95 -3.14 -16.86
N SER A 84 -18.91 -3.64 -16.19
CA SER A 84 -18.86 -3.84 -14.73
C SER A 84 -17.61 -3.20 -14.13
N SER A 85 -17.32 -1.96 -14.51
CA SER A 85 -16.14 -1.22 -14.05
C SER A 85 -16.32 -0.76 -12.59
N SER A 86 -16.08 -1.64 -11.63
CA SER A 86 -15.78 -1.23 -10.25
C SER A 86 -14.32 -0.81 -10.16
N ILE A 87 -14.01 0.17 -9.31
CA ILE A 87 -12.62 0.55 -9.05
C ILE A 87 -11.89 -0.63 -8.39
N ARG A 88 -10.79 -1.04 -9.02
CA ARG A 88 -9.91 -2.13 -8.67
C ARG A 88 -8.47 -1.63 -8.76
N GLU A 89 -7.56 -2.26 -8.05
CA GLU A 89 -6.13 -1.89 -8.08
C GLU A 89 -5.56 -1.78 -9.50
N ALA A 90 -5.94 -2.70 -10.39
CA ALA A 90 -5.49 -2.72 -11.77
C ALA A 90 -6.01 -1.56 -12.64
N ASN A 91 -7.08 -0.85 -12.20
CA ASN A 91 -7.70 0.21 -12.98
C ASN A 91 -7.69 1.60 -12.32
N ILE A 92 -7.15 1.75 -11.10
CA ILE A 92 -7.08 3.03 -10.37
C ILE A 92 -6.43 4.13 -11.21
N MET A 93 -5.36 3.80 -11.94
CA MET A 93 -4.64 4.78 -12.76
C MET A 93 -5.50 5.32 -13.91
N GLN A 94 -6.35 4.48 -14.51
CA GLN A 94 -7.27 4.87 -15.58
C GLN A 94 -8.35 5.82 -15.06
N TYR A 95 -8.91 5.55 -13.87
CA TYR A 95 -9.84 6.48 -13.22
C TYR A 95 -9.18 7.83 -12.93
N LEU A 96 -7.96 7.83 -12.41
CA LEU A 96 -7.23 9.06 -12.12
C LEU A 96 -6.92 9.87 -13.38
N GLY A 97 -6.55 9.22 -14.49
CA GLY A 97 -6.31 9.90 -15.77
C GLY A 97 -7.56 10.59 -16.31
N LEU A 98 -8.74 9.96 -16.19
CA LEU A 98 -10.00 10.59 -16.60
C LEU A 98 -10.42 11.74 -15.69
N ILE A 99 -10.16 11.61 -14.38
CA ILE A 99 -10.38 12.68 -13.41
C ILE A 99 -9.48 13.88 -13.74
N GLU A 100 -8.20 13.64 -14.03
CA GLU A 100 -7.24 14.66 -14.41
C GLU A 100 -7.68 15.37 -15.70
N GLN A 101 -8.01 14.60 -16.75
CA GLN A 101 -8.52 15.15 -18.00
C GLN A 101 -9.75 16.03 -17.75
N LYS A 102 -10.73 15.53 -16.98
CA LYS A 102 -11.95 16.28 -16.72
C LYS A 102 -11.70 17.55 -15.91
N THR A 103 -10.79 17.47 -14.94
CA THR A 103 -10.38 18.63 -14.14
C THR A 103 -9.73 19.70 -15.02
N ASN A 104 -8.84 19.30 -15.93
CA ASN A 104 -8.18 20.22 -16.86
C ASN A 104 -9.19 20.89 -17.82
N GLU A 105 -10.19 20.15 -18.31
CA GLU A 105 -11.29 20.72 -19.10
C GLU A 105 -12.08 21.78 -18.33
N LEU A 106 -12.40 21.51 -17.06
CA LEU A 106 -13.14 22.43 -16.20
C LEU A 106 -12.33 23.69 -15.88
N LEU A 107 -11.04 23.55 -15.59
CA LEU A 107 -10.12 24.67 -15.37
C LEU A 107 -10.02 25.55 -16.63
N ALA A 108 -9.88 24.93 -17.81
CA ALA A 108 -9.85 25.66 -19.07
C ALA A 108 -11.15 26.41 -19.37
N ALA A 109 -12.31 25.78 -19.11
CA ALA A 109 -13.61 26.43 -19.26
C ALA A 109 -13.75 27.63 -18.30
N GLN A 110 -13.31 27.47 -17.04
CA GLN A 110 -13.30 28.56 -16.07
C GLN A 110 -12.42 29.73 -16.53
N SER A 111 -11.17 29.47 -16.91
CA SER A 111 -10.25 30.50 -17.41
C SER A 111 -10.81 31.23 -18.63
N PHE A 112 -11.49 30.52 -19.53
CA PHE A 112 -12.14 31.14 -20.67
C PHE A 112 -13.30 32.08 -20.26
N LEU A 113 -14.15 31.65 -19.31
CA LEU A 113 -15.23 32.49 -18.79
C LEU A 113 -14.69 33.72 -18.06
N ASP A 114 -13.63 33.55 -17.26
CA ASP A 114 -12.97 34.67 -16.57
C ASP A 114 -12.33 35.65 -17.56
N SER A 115 -11.77 35.18 -18.68
CA SER A 115 -11.22 36.05 -19.72
C SER A 115 -12.28 36.94 -20.40
N LYS A 116 -13.56 36.53 -20.35
CA LYS A 116 -14.70 37.29 -20.88
C LYS A 116 -15.35 38.22 -19.86
N ASN A 117 -14.99 38.11 -18.58
CA ASN A 117 -15.42 39.04 -17.55
C ASN A 117 -14.58 40.32 -17.63
N TYR A 118 -15.08 41.30 -18.36
CA TYR A 118 -14.42 42.61 -18.54
C TYR A 118 -14.24 43.42 -17.24
N ASP A 119 -14.95 43.04 -16.16
CA ASP A 119 -14.86 43.68 -14.84
C ASP A 119 -13.62 43.26 -14.02
N LYS A 120 -12.87 42.23 -14.45
CA LYS A 120 -11.66 41.76 -13.77
C LYS A 120 -10.43 41.93 -14.66
N PRO A 121 -9.30 42.43 -14.12
CA PRO A 121 -8.04 42.43 -14.86
C PRO A 121 -7.60 40.99 -15.12
N ASN A 122 -7.47 40.63 -16.39
CA ASN A 122 -7.00 39.31 -16.80
C ASN A 122 -5.48 39.25 -16.68
N ASP A 123 -4.97 38.55 -15.67
CA ASP A 123 -3.54 38.29 -15.49
C ASP A 123 -3.16 36.96 -16.20
N PRO A 124 -2.33 37.00 -17.26
CA PRO A 124 -1.88 35.81 -17.96
C PRO A 124 -1.12 34.82 -17.07
N GLN A 125 -0.42 35.31 -16.05
CA GLN A 125 0.43 34.51 -15.18
C GLN A 125 -0.41 33.70 -14.18
N GLU A 126 -1.43 34.33 -13.61
CA GLU A 126 -2.43 33.65 -12.77
C GLU A 126 -3.29 32.68 -13.59
N THR A 127 -3.67 33.05 -14.81
CA THR A 127 -4.41 32.15 -15.72
C THR A 127 -3.59 30.89 -16.03
N ALA A 128 -2.29 31.05 -16.32
CA ALA A 128 -1.40 29.92 -16.55
C ALA A 128 -1.26 29.01 -15.31
N ARG A 129 -1.20 29.59 -14.11
CA ARG A 129 -1.16 28.82 -12.85
C ARG A 129 -2.43 28.00 -12.65
N VAL A 130 -3.60 28.59 -12.88
CA VAL A 130 -4.89 27.89 -12.79
C VAL A 130 -4.94 26.71 -13.76
N LEU A 131 -4.56 26.92 -15.02
CA LEU A 131 -4.55 25.86 -16.05
C LEU A 131 -3.58 24.72 -15.76
N LEU A 132 -2.46 25.02 -15.09
CA LEU A 132 -1.49 24.00 -14.65
C LEU A 132 -1.88 23.33 -13.33
N GLY A 133 -3.05 23.64 -12.77
CA GLY A 133 -3.49 23.12 -11.46
C GLY A 133 -2.66 23.64 -10.28
N GLN A 134 -1.88 24.71 -10.48
CA GLN A 134 -0.99 25.33 -9.48
C GLN A 134 -1.73 26.43 -8.70
N LEU A 135 -2.87 26.09 -8.11
CA LEU A 135 -3.64 27.03 -7.29
C LEU A 135 -2.87 27.36 -6.00
N VAL A 136 -2.53 28.64 -5.81
CA VAL A 136 -1.75 29.14 -4.66
C VAL A 136 -2.56 29.21 -3.36
N ASP A 137 -3.90 29.19 -3.44
CA ASP A 137 -4.78 29.53 -2.31
C ASP A 137 -5.66 28.39 -1.77
N LEU A 138 -5.42 27.16 -2.20
CA LEU A 138 -5.93 26.01 -1.45
C LEU A 138 -4.99 25.85 -0.26
N GLN A 139 -5.40 26.32 0.93
CA GLN A 139 -4.92 25.73 2.17
C GLN A 139 -4.92 24.22 1.93
N PRO A 140 -3.77 23.54 2.03
CA PRO A 140 -3.72 22.11 1.74
C PRO A 140 -4.80 21.50 2.61
N ALA A 141 -5.86 20.96 2.00
CA ALA A 141 -6.76 20.10 2.71
C ALA A 141 -5.86 18.94 3.12
N VAL A 142 -5.40 19.01 4.37
CA VAL A 142 -4.66 17.93 5.00
C VAL A 142 -5.66 16.80 5.06
N PHE A 143 -5.73 16.03 3.98
CA PHE A 143 -6.22 14.66 4.05
C PHE A 143 -5.15 13.93 4.84
N GLU A 144 -5.22 14.07 6.16
CA GLU A 144 -4.49 13.25 7.09
C GLU A 144 -4.94 11.82 6.80
N ILE A 145 -4.17 11.13 5.97
CA ILE A 145 -4.27 9.68 5.83
C ILE A 145 -3.75 9.16 7.17
N GLN A 146 -4.63 9.14 8.18
CA GLN A 146 -4.27 8.66 9.49
C GLN A 146 -3.90 7.19 9.34
N PRO A 147 -2.71 6.78 9.83
CA PRO A 147 -2.39 5.37 9.90
C PRO A 147 -3.48 4.64 10.71
N PRO A 148 -3.84 3.40 10.35
CA PRO A 148 -4.73 2.62 11.18
C PRO A 148 -4.16 2.54 12.60
N GLY A 149 -4.94 3.02 13.57
CA GLY A 149 -4.59 2.93 14.99
C GLY A 149 -4.26 1.48 15.38
N THR A 150 -3.24 1.36 16.22
CA THR A 150 -2.71 0.13 16.83
C THR A 150 -3.79 -0.73 17.47
#